data_AF-A0AA40DHT6-F1
#
_entry.id   AF-A0AA40DHT6-F1
#
_cell.length_a   1.000
_cell.length_b   1.000
_cell.length_c   1.000
_cell.angle_alpha   90.00
_cell.angle_beta   90.00
_cell.angle_gamma   90.00
#
_symmetry.space_group_name_H-M   'P 1'
#
loop_
_entity.id
_entity.type
_entity.pdbx_description
1 polymer ?
#
loop_
_entity_poly.entity_id
_entity_poly.type
_entity_poly.pdbx_seq_one_letter_code
_entity_poly.pdbx_strand_id
1 'polypeptide(L)'
;ADAKQQTVLYVARQLLDSLAENRKREEEVTRPLVFLAHSMGGLVVARALTFAASQSGKVDLMRIFECFAGGIFFGTPFGGS
;
A
#
# COMPACT_ATOMS: atom_id res chain seq x y z
N ALA A 1 -0.14 -21.83 -2.59
CA ALA A 1 -0.68 -20.66 -1.86
C ALA A 1 0.44 -19.67 -1.52
N ASP A 2 1.57 -20.15 -1.01
CA ASP A 2 2.72 -19.30 -0.61
C ASP A 2 3.32 -18.45 -1.74
N ALA A 3 3.55 -19.01 -2.92
CA ALA A 3 4.15 -18.25 -4.03
C ALA A 3 3.32 -17.00 -4.41
N LYS A 4 1.98 -17.12 -4.41
CA LYS A 4 1.07 -16.00 -4.71
C LYS A 4 1.15 -14.93 -3.61
N GLN A 5 1.24 -15.33 -2.34
CA GLN A 5 1.39 -14.40 -1.22
C GLN A 5 2.75 -13.69 -1.23
N GLN A 6 3.82 -14.40 -1.60
CA GLN A 6 5.15 -13.83 -1.78
C GLN A 6 5.16 -12.79 -2.91
N THR A 7 4.52 -13.07 -4.05
CA THR A 7 4.38 -12.09 -5.14
C THR A 7 3.61 -10.85 -4.70
N VAL A 8 2.50 -11.00 -3.98
CA VAL A 8 1.71 -9.84 -3.51
C VAL A 8 2.52 -8.96 -2.56
N LEU A 9 3.27 -9.55 -1.62
CA LEU A 9 4.13 -8.78 -0.71
C LEU A 9 5.25 -8.05 -1.47
N TYR A 10 5.85 -8.70 -2.47
CA TYR A 10 6.86 -8.08 -3.31
C TYR A 10 6.31 -6.85 -4.04
N VAL A 11 5.16 -6.99 -4.72
CA VAL A 11 4.51 -5.88 -5.44
C VAL A 11 4.04 -4.79 -4.46
N ALA A 12 3.57 -5.16 -3.27
CA ALA A 12 3.19 -4.21 -2.23
C ALA A 12 4.37 -3.34 -1.77
N ARG A 13 5.57 -3.93 -1.62
CA ARG A 13 6.79 -3.17 -1.32
C ARG A 13 7.16 -2.24 -2.47
N GLN A 14 7.11 -2.71 -3.72
CA GLN A 14 7.39 -1.84 -4.87
C GLN A 14 6.42 -0.65 -4.96
N LEU A 15 5.14 -0.87 -4.64
CA LEU A 15 4.15 0.20 -4.56
C LEU A 15 4.53 1.24 -3.50
N LEU A 16 4.90 0.79 -2.29
CA LEU A 16 5.31 1.68 -1.21
C LEU A 16 6.60 2.45 -1.53
N ASP A 17 7.61 1.76 -2.05
CA ASP A 17 8.88 2.39 -2.44
C ASP A 17 8.63 3.45 -3.51
N SER A 18 7.80 3.13 -4.50
CA SER A 18 7.41 4.09 -5.54
C SER A 18 6.66 5.29 -4.97
N LEU A 19 5.75 5.08 -4.00
CA LEU A 19 5.03 6.16 -3.34
C LEU A 19 5.95 7.04 -2.50
N ALA A 20 6.89 6.45 -1.77
CA ALA A 20 7.87 7.19 -0.97
C ALA A 20 8.76 8.05 -1.88
N GLU A 21 9.20 7.50 -3.01
CA GLU A 21 10.02 8.22 -3.98
C GLU A 21 9.27 9.41 -4.62
N ASN A 22 7.96 9.29 -4.82
CA ASN A 22 7.10 10.35 -5.37
C ASN A 22 6.57 11.35 -4.31
N ARG A 23 6.90 11.18 -3.03
CA ARG A 23 6.40 12.02 -1.93
C ARG A 23 7.55 12.56 -1.09
N LYS A 24 8.45 13.32 -1.72
CA LYS A 24 9.62 13.91 -1.04
C LYS A 24 9.41 15.37 -0.65
N ARG A 25 8.48 16.09 -1.29
CA ARG A 25 8.21 17.51 -0.99
C ARG A 25 7.25 17.63 0.18
N GLU A 26 7.34 18.74 0.94
CA GLU A 26 6.49 18.97 2.14
C GLU A 26 4.98 18.90 1.85
N GLU A 27 4.55 19.44 0.72
CA GLU A 27 3.15 19.37 0.28
C GLU A 27 2.73 17.95 -0.10
N GLU A 28 3.68 17.15 -0.59
CA GLU A 28 3.41 15.77 -1.00
C GLU A 28 3.38 14.83 0.18
N VAL A 29 4.24 15.01 1.18
CA VAL A 29 4.29 14.11 2.34
C VAL A 29 3.01 14.15 3.17
N THR A 30 2.28 15.26 3.18
CA THR A 30 1.02 15.43 3.93
C THR A 30 -0.24 15.18 3.08
N ARG A 31 -0.10 15.08 1.75
CA ARG A 31 -1.26 14.97 0.84
C ARG A 31 -2.03 13.68 1.07
N PRO A 32 -3.35 13.72 1.34
CA PRO A 32 -4.17 12.53 1.49
C PRO A 32 -4.06 11.57 0.29
N LEU A 33 -4.01 10.27 0.58
CA LEU A 33 -3.90 9.17 -0.37
C LEU A 33 -5.22 8.41 -0.44
N VAL A 34 -5.77 8.28 -1.64
CA VAL A 34 -6.93 7.42 -1.93
C VAL A 34 -6.51 6.35 -2.93
N PHE A 35 -6.79 5.08 -2.62
CA PHE A 35 -6.50 3.98 -3.53
C PHE A 35 -7.75 3.53 -4.29
N LEU A 36 -7.62 3.37 -5.60
CA LEU A 36 -8.60 2.70 -6.44
C LEU A 36 -8.00 1.36 -6.88
N ALA A 37 -8.55 0.26 -6.40
CA ALA A 37 -7.97 -1.05 -6.58
C ALA A 37 -8.97 -2.02 -7.20
N HIS A 38 -8.51 -2.80 -8.17
CA HIS A 38 -9.32 -3.79 -8.88
C HIS A 38 -8.66 -5.17 -8.76
N SER A 39 -9.47 -6.21 -8.55
CA SER A 39 -9.03 -7.61 -8.50
C SER A 39 -7.86 -7.79 -7.52
N MET A 40 -6.77 -8.44 -7.93
CA MET A 40 -5.57 -8.65 -7.10
C MET A 40 -4.92 -7.35 -6.63
N GLY A 41 -5.12 -6.22 -7.31
CA GLY A 41 -4.58 -4.93 -6.89
C GLY A 41 -5.05 -4.52 -5.50
N GLY A 42 -6.25 -4.95 -5.09
CA GLY A 42 -6.73 -4.66 -3.74
C GLY A 42 -5.99 -5.43 -2.64
N LEU A 43 -5.55 -6.65 -2.94
CA LEU A 43 -4.68 -7.40 -2.02
C LEU A 43 -3.30 -6.74 -1.89
N VAL A 44 -2.77 -6.21 -3.00
CA VAL A 44 -1.51 -5.46 -3.00
C VAL A 44 -1.64 -4.21 -2.13
N VAL A 45 -2.69 -3.40 -2.32
CA VAL A 45 -2.93 -2.19 -1.52
C VAL A 45 -3.11 -2.53 -0.04
N ALA A 46 -3.94 -3.53 0.28
CA ALA A 46 -4.13 -3.94 1.67
C ALA A 46 -2.83 -4.42 2.33
N ARG A 47 -2.04 -5.25 1.63
CA ARG A 47 -0.73 -5.70 2.13
C ARG A 47 0.26 -4.55 2.26
N ALA A 48 0.26 -3.59 1.33
CA ALA A 48 1.10 -2.40 1.40
C ALA A 48 0.77 -1.58 2.65
N LEU A 49 -0.51 -1.31 2.91
CA LEU A 49 -0.94 -0.55 4.09
C LEU A 49 -0.61 -1.28 5.40
N THR A 50 -0.89 -2.58 5.49
CA THR A 50 -0.52 -3.37 6.69
C THR A 50 0.99 -3.41 6.90
N PHE A 51 1.77 -3.56 5.84
CA PHE A 51 3.23 -3.55 5.93
C PHE A 51 3.76 -2.18 6.33
N ALA A 52 3.24 -1.10 5.75
CA ALA A 52 3.64 0.26 6.11
C ALA A 52 3.33 0.57 7.59
N ALA A 53 2.15 0.18 8.08
CA ALA A 53 1.77 0.34 9.49
C ALA A 53 2.66 -0.45 10.46
N SER A 54 3.25 -1.58 10.03
CA SER A 54 4.11 -2.41 10.87
C SER A 54 5.57 -1.97 10.90
N GLN A 55 5.96 -0.93 10.15
CA GLN A 55 7.37 -0.51 9.99
C GLN A 55 7.68 0.74 10.80
N SER A 56 7.69 0.62 12.14
CA SER A 56 7.93 1.73 13.07
C SER A 56 9.29 2.44 12.88
N GLY A 57 10.26 1.80 12.24
CA GLY A 57 11.58 2.38 11.97
C GLY A 57 11.71 3.09 10.61
N LYS A 58 10.68 3.07 9.76
CA LYS A 58 10.72 3.67 8.42
C LYS A 58 9.70 4.79 8.30
N VAL A 59 10.16 6.02 8.60
CA VAL A 59 9.32 7.23 8.65
C VAL A 59 8.53 7.44 7.35
N ASP A 60 9.14 7.24 6.19
CA ASP A 60 8.46 7.47 4.91
C ASP A 60 7.30 6.48 4.68
N LEU A 61 7.46 5.23 5.12
CA LEU A 61 6.39 4.24 5.03
C LEU A 61 5.27 4.54 6.03
N MET A 62 5.63 4.91 7.26
CA MET A 62 4.65 5.32 8.27
C MET A 62 3.81 6.50 7.77
N ARG A 63 4.44 7.52 7.16
CA ARG A 63 3.74 8.67 6.58
C ARG A 63 2.76 8.28 5.47
N ILE A 64 3.13 7.32 4.62
CA ILE A 64 2.20 6.79 3.59
C ILE A 64 0.95 6.21 4.25
N PHE A 65 1.11 5.46 5.34
CA PHE A 65 -0.01 4.91 6.10
C PHE A 65 -0.85 6.00 6.76
N GLU A 66 -0.22 7.00 7.39
CA GLU A 66 -0.92 8.13 8.02
C GLU A 66 -1.71 8.99 7.01
N CYS A 67 -1.20 9.10 5.79
CA CYS A 67 -1.88 9.84 4.72
C CYS A 67 -2.99 9.04 4.04
N PHE A 68 -3.15 7.75 4.33
CA PHE A 68 -4.22 6.95 3.74
C PHE A 68 -5.59 7.44 4.23
N ALA A 69 -6.34 8.07 3.33
CA ALA A 69 -7.66 8.61 3.62
C ALA A 69 -8.79 7.62 3.30
N GLY A 70 -8.54 6.65 2.43
CA GLY A 70 -9.53 5.63 2.08
C GLY A 70 -9.19 4.86 0.82
N GLY A 71 -9.92 3.78 0.57
CA GLY A 71 -9.74 2.95 -0.61
C GLY A 71 -11.05 2.41 -1.15
N ILE A 72 -11.14 2.32 -2.48
CA ILE A 72 -12.25 1.70 -3.21
C ILE A 72 -11.72 0.42 -3.85
N PHE A 73 -12.39 -0.70 -3.56
CA PHE A 73 -11.94 -2.04 -3.94
C PHE A 73 -13.02 -2.76 -4.75
N PHE A 74 -12.70 -3.11 -6.00
CA PHE A 74 -13.62 -3.79 -6.91
C PHE A 74 -13.15 -5.21 -7.22
N GLY A 75 -13.98 -6.21 -6.92
CA GLY A 75 -13.67 -7.61 -7.22
C GLY A 75 -12.41 -8.13 -6.53
N THR A 76 -11.99 -7.52 -5.43
CA THR A 76 -10.77 -7.92 -4.70
C THR A 76 -11.01 -9.19 -3.89
N PRO A 77 -10.23 -10.27 -4.12
CA PRO A 77 -10.42 -11.54 -3.44
C PRO A 77 -9.77 -11.55 -2.04
N PHE A 78 -10.28 -10.73 -1.11
CA PHE A 78 -9.73 -10.60 0.25
C PHE A 78 -9.73 -11.93 1.02
N GLY A 79 -10.74 -12.77 0.81
CA GLY A 79 -10.84 -14.11 1.41
C GLY A 79 -10.18 -15.23 0.61
N GLY A 80 -9.44 -14.91 -0.46
CA GLY A 80 -9.12 -15.87 -1.51
C GLY A 80 -10.14 -15.80 -2.65
N SER A 81 -9.91 -16.59 -3.70
CA SER A 81 -10.99 -16.96 -4.62
C SER A 81 -11.96 -17.89 -3.92
#